data_AF-A0A8K0WEK2-F1
#
_entry.id   AF-A0A8K0WEK2-F1
#
_cell.length_a   1.000
_cell.length_b   1.000
_cell.length_c   1.000
_cell.angle_alpha   90.00
_cell.angle_beta   90.00
_cell.angle_gamma   90.00
#
_symmetry.space_group_name_H-M   'P 1'
#
loop_
_entity.id
_entity.type
_entity.pdbx_description
1 polymer ?
#
loop_
_entity_poly.entity_id
_entity_poly.type
_entity_poly.pdbx_seq_one_letter_code
_entity_poly.pdbx_strand_id
1 'polypeptide(L)'
;MKRTRAIPLALFVVAYVSFSVIFGIQLARWDEGLPGRCYNTQFVASPSTAHPLGDYIYLGITCLYSVSALLSCYRSSVASPSLVHLFSRSSPTSLLPTTSHTTLESSSSSVPPISENRLWAKFSRFIDAKNFDFGMVMPHSMELYGMFSVLRFVATYFALLVHEKPEYRVWAIVPLAMGQYPLHLYMVIALRVGNESLLSGDSENTWGFGQIVALILCAATLLECVRGVSEYRKTFQLQRNFEESEVVQDGQVQAVRTEKRRRNSY
;
A
#
# COMPACT_ATOMS: atom_id res chain seq x y z
N MET A 1 14.36 -17.61 2.88
CA MET A 1 13.58 -16.52 2.25
C MET A 1 14.16 -15.09 2.36
N LYS A 2 15.22 -14.80 3.13
CA LYS A 2 15.71 -13.41 3.33
C LYS A 2 16.55 -12.83 2.18
N ARG A 3 17.39 -13.64 1.50
CA ARG A 3 18.36 -13.14 0.49
C ARG A 3 17.72 -12.78 -0.85
N THR A 4 16.67 -13.50 -1.26
CA THR A 4 15.98 -13.31 -2.56
C THR A 4 15.20 -12.01 -2.66
N ARG A 5 14.70 -11.45 -1.54
CA ARG A 5 13.99 -10.17 -1.51
C ARG A 5 14.91 -8.96 -1.33
N ALA A 6 16.07 -9.14 -0.69
CA ALA A 6 17.01 -8.05 -0.44
C ALA A 6 17.64 -7.51 -1.72
N ILE A 7 17.95 -8.38 -2.68
CA ILE A 7 18.54 -8.01 -3.98
C ILE A 7 17.63 -7.06 -4.78
N PRO A 8 16.36 -7.41 -5.09
CA PRO A 8 15.49 -6.51 -5.85
C PRO A 8 15.20 -5.20 -5.12
N LEU A 9 15.11 -5.23 -3.78
CA LEU A 9 14.99 -4.02 -2.96
C LEU A 9 16.21 -3.10 -3.10
N ALA A 10 17.42 -3.66 -3.01
CA ALA A 10 18.65 -2.90 -3.17
C ALA A 10 18.78 -2.30 -4.58
N LEU A 11 18.47 -3.10 -5.62
CA LEU A 11 18.46 -2.63 -7.01
C LEU A 11 17.44 -1.50 -7.21
N PHE A 12 16.26 -1.62 -6.62
CA PHE A 12 15.25 -0.57 -6.67
C PHE A 12 15.73 0.72 -6.01
N VAL A 13 16.32 0.66 -4.80
CA VAL A 13 16.86 1.85 -4.12
C VAL A 13 17.93 2.53 -4.96
N VAL A 14 18.88 1.76 -5.50
CA VAL A 14 19.96 2.31 -6.34
C VAL A 14 19.39 2.98 -7.59
N ALA A 15 18.48 2.31 -8.30
CA ALA A 15 17.85 2.86 -9.50
C ALA A 15 17.02 4.12 -9.19
N TYR A 16 16.24 4.09 -8.11
CA TYR A 16 15.36 5.19 -7.70
C TYR A 16 16.14 6.43 -7.22
N VAL A 17 17.23 6.22 -6.46
CA VAL A 17 18.11 7.33 -6.04
C VAL A 17 18.83 7.92 -7.25
N SER A 18 19.36 7.07 -8.14
CA SER A 18 20.01 7.54 -9.38
C SER A 18 19.05 8.33 -10.26
N PHE A 19 17.82 7.82 -10.43
CA PHE A 19 16.75 8.53 -11.13
C PHE A 19 16.46 9.88 -10.47
N SER A 20 16.28 9.92 -9.15
CA SER A 20 16.01 11.17 -8.41
C SER A 20 17.14 12.18 -8.58
N VAL A 21 18.41 11.77 -8.56
CA VAL A 21 19.55 12.66 -8.77
C VAL A 21 19.55 13.23 -10.20
N ILE A 22 19.39 12.37 -11.21
CA ILE A 22 19.34 12.81 -12.62
C ILE A 22 18.16 13.74 -12.84
N PHE A 23 17.00 13.39 -12.30
CA PHE A 23 15.79 14.21 -12.38
C PHE A 23 15.99 15.57 -11.71
N GLY A 24 16.63 15.61 -10.53
CA GLY A 24 17.01 16.85 -9.86
C GLY A 24 17.96 17.72 -10.69
N ILE A 25 18.97 17.13 -11.34
CA ILE A 25 19.87 17.88 -12.23
C ILE A 25 19.13 18.44 -13.44
N GLN A 26 18.18 17.69 -14.01
CA GLN A 26 17.37 18.18 -15.12
C GLN A 26 16.41 19.28 -14.66
N LEU A 27 15.84 19.14 -13.46
CA LEU A 27 15.05 20.18 -12.81
C LEU A 27 15.84 21.49 -12.72
N ALA A 28 17.09 21.42 -12.25
CA ALA A 28 17.98 22.56 -12.13
C ALA A 28 18.24 23.34 -13.43
N ARG A 29 18.17 22.65 -14.57
CA ARG A 29 18.51 23.20 -15.89
C ARG A 29 17.34 23.88 -16.58
N TRP A 30 16.15 23.82 -15.97
CA TRP A 30 14.98 24.47 -16.49
C TRP A 30 15.04 25.98 -16.23
N ASP A 31 14.86 26.75 -17.31
CA ASP A 31 14.99 28.19 -17.36
C ASP A 31 13.64 28.81 -17.72
N GLU A 32 13.07 29.58 -16.78
CA GLU A 32 11.78 30.24 -16.94
C GLU A 32 11.80 31.30 -18.05
N GLY A 33 12.98 31.81 -18.41
CA GLY A 33 13.14 32.81 -19.47
C GLY A 33 13.03 32.26 -20.89
N LEU A 34 13.03 30.93 -21.08
CA LEU A 34 13.01 30.30 -22.41
C LEU A 34 11.66 29.59 -22.67
N PRO A 35 10.86 30.03 -23.66
CA PRO A 35 9.60 29.38 -23.98
C PRO A 35 9.83 27.92 -24.39
N GLY A 36 9.02 27.00 -23.87
CA GLY A 36 9.11 25.57 -24.14
C GLY A 36 10.20 24.82 -23.37
N ARG A 37 10.94 25.49 -22.46
CA ARG A 37 11.94 24.84 -21.57
C ARG A 37 11.59 24.85 -20.09
N CYS A 38 10.49 25.48 -19.71
CA CYS A 38 9.96 25.48 -18.36
C CYS A 38 8.48 25.14 -18.35
N TYR A 39 8.05 24.48 -17.28
CA TYR A 39 6.63 24.27 -16.99
C TYR A 39 6.22 25.28 -15.91
N ASN A 40 5.06 25.86 -16.11
CA ASN A 40 4.45 26.77 -15.16
C ASN A 40 4.06 26.01 -13.89
N THR A 41 4.67 26.38 -12.76
CA THR A 41 4.46 25.77 -11.43
C THR A 41 3.45 26.54 -10.59
N GLN A 42 2.72 27.53 -11.14
CA GLN A 42 1.79 28.40 -10.40
C GLN A 42 0.73 27.69 -9.54
N PHE A 43 0.44 26.42 -9.83
CA PHE A 43 -0.53 25.59 -9.12
C PHE A 43 0.09 24.61 -8.12
N VAL A 44 1.42 24.51 -8.07
CA VAL A 44 2.15 23.54 -7.24
C VAL A 44 3.09 24.25 -6.25
N ALA A 45 3.69 25.37 -6.67
CA ALA A 45 4.56 26.20 -5.85
C ALA A 45 3.87 27.54 -5.52
N SER A 46 4.24 28.14 -4.39
CA SER A 46 3.84 29.52 -4.10
C SER A 46 4.39 30.45 -5.19
N PRO A 47 3.62 31.46 -5.64
CA PRO A 47 4.04 32.38 -6.71
C PRO A 47 5.31 33.17 -6.39
N SER A 48 5.74 33.20 -5.12
CA SER A 48 6.99 33.84 -4.69
C SER A 48 8.19 32.90 -4.63
N THR A 49 7.99 31.58 -4.80
CA THR A 49 9.08 30.61 -4.68
C THR A 49 9.77 30.46 -6.02
N ALA A 50 10.99 30.99 -6.11
CA ALA A 50 11.81 30.84 -7.30
C ALA A 50 12.22 29.37 -7.51
N HIS A 51 12.10 28.91 -8.75
CA HIS A 51 12.75 27.70 -9.23
C HIS A 51 14.27 27.79 -9.00
N PRO A 52 15.00 26.72 -8.59
CA PRO A 52 14.60 25.31 -8.46
C PRO A 52 14.28 24.84 -7.02
N LEU A 53 14.17 25.76 -6.07
CA LEU A 53 14.15 25.38 -4.65
C LEU A 53 12.90 24.57 -4.27
N GLY A 54 11.72 25.01 -4.71
CA GLY A 54 10.45 24.32 -4.42
C GLY A 54 10.46 22.87 -4.92
N ASP A 55 11.01 22.65 -6.11
CA ASP A 55 11.08 21.34 -6.74
C ASP A 55 12.04 20.39 -6.03
N TYR A 56 13.18 20.90 -5.55
CA TYR A 56 14.09 20.10 -4.74
C TYR A 56 13.48 19.67 -3.41
N ILE A 57 12.71 20.55 -2.77
CA ILE A 57 12.00 20.21 -1.54
C ILE A 57 10.98 19.10 -1.82
N TYR A 58 10.18 19.26 -2.88
CA TYR A 58 9.21 18.24 -3.29
C TYR A 58 9.89 16.89 -3.57
N LEU A 59 10.89 16.88 -4.44
CA LEU A 59 11.64 15.68 -4.81
C LEU A 59 12.29 15.03 -3.60
N GLY A 60 12.87 15.81 -2.69
CA GLY A 60 13.47 15.34 -1.46
C GLY A 60 12.46 14.66 -0.53
N ILE A 61 11.28 15.27 -0.35
CA ILE A 61 10.18 14.71 0.45
C ILE A 61 9.70 13.39 -0.16
N THR A 62 9.42 13.36 -1.47
CA THR A 62 8.99 12.14 -2.18
C THR A 62 10.04 11.04 -2.10
N CYS A 63 11.32 11.40 -2.24
CA CYS A 63 12.43 10.46 -2.17
C CYS A 63 12.55 9.84 -0.77
N LEU A 64 12.59 10.68 0.26
CA LEU A 64 12.64 10.26 1.67
C LEU A 64 11.45 9.37 2.01
N TYR A 65 10.25 9.77 1.58
CA TYR A 65 9.04 9.00 1.75
C TYR A 65 9.18 7.60 1.13
N SER A 66 9.63 7.52 -0.12
CA SER A 66 9.65 6.26 -0.89
C SER A 66 10.65 5.28 -0.29
N VAL A 67 11.82 5.78 0.11
CA VAL A 67 12.84 4.99 0.82
C VAL A 67 12.33 4.52 2.17
N SER A 68 11.62 5.38 2.92
CA SER A 68 11.06 5.04 4.23
C SER A 68 9.99 3.95 4.15
N ALA A 69 9.08 4.05 3.16
CA ALA A 69 8.09 3.01 2.88
C ALA A 69 8.76 1.68 2.54
N LEU A 70 9.76 1.71 1.67
CA LEU A 70 10.50 0.53 1.25
C LEU A 70 11.23 -0.16 2.41
N LEU A 71 11.91 0.63 3.25
CA LEU A 71 12.59 0.14 4.44
C LEU A 71 11.61 -0.48 5.44
N SER A 72 10.42 0.10 5.56
CA SER A 72 9.37 -0.40 6.45
C SER A 72 8.80 -1.73 5.96
N CYS A 73 8.57 -1.87 4.65
CA CYS A 73 8.22 -3.13 4.01
C CYS A 73 9.30 -4.20 4.23
N TYR A 74 10.58 -3.83 4.08
CA TYR A 74 11.69 -4.75 4.32
C TYR A 74 11.72 -5.26 5.77
N ARG A 75 11.62 -4.35 6.76
CA ARG A 75 11.63 -4.71 8.19
C ARG A 75 10.44 -5.59 8.57
N SER A 76 9.26 -5.32 8.03
CA SER A 76 8.07 -6.15 8.26
C SER A 76 8.22 -7.56 7.69
N SER A 77 8.91 -7.71 6.54
CA SER A 77 9.19 -9.03 5.96
C SER A 77 10.18 -9.87 6.79
N VAL A 78 11.05 -9.25 7.60
CA VAL A 78 12.07 -9.95 8.41
C VAL A 78 11.52 -10.42 9.76
N ALA A 79 10.51 -9.75 10.30
CA ALA A 79 9.95 -10.00 11.64
C ALA A 79 8.98 -11.19 11.72
N SER A 80 8.61 -11.82 10.59
CA SER A 80 7.65 -12.95 10.55
C SER A 80 8.25 -14.37 10.43
N PRO A 81 9.28 -14.81 11.21
CA PRO A 81 9.57 -16.25 11.34
C PRO A 81 8.72 -16.94 12.41
N SER A 82 8.29 -16.21 13.44
CA SER A 82 7.73 -16.79 14.69
C SER A 82 6.23 -17.05 14.65
N LEU A 83 5.46 -16.28 13.87
CA LEU A 83 4.00 -16.44 13.79
C LEU A 83 3.59 -17.70 13.02
N VAL A 84 4.30 -18.04 11.94
CA VAL A 84 4.06 -19.27 11.18
C VAL A 84 4.31 -20.51 12.04
N HIS A 85 5.32 -20.47 12.91
CA HIS A 85 5.67 -21.61 13.76
C HIS A 85 4.72 -21.80 14.96
N LEU A 86 4.11 -20.71 15.47
CA LEU A 86 3.10 -20.78 16.51
C LEU A 86 1.76 -21.32 15.98
N PHE A 87 1.42 -21.05 14.73
CA PHE A 87 0.22 -21.62 14.09
C PHE A 87 0.43 -23.04 13.56
N SER A 88 1.67 -23.48 13.28
CA SER A 88 1.93 -24.87 12.87
C SER A 88 2.11 -25.88 14.01
N ARG A 89 2.27 -25.45 15.28
CA ARG A 89 2.66 -26.36 16.38
C ARG A 89 1.49 -26.95 17.18
N SER A 90 0.24 -26.66 16.85
CA SER A 90 -0.92 -27.18 17.60
C SER A 90 -1.53 -28.48 17.05
N SER A 91 -0.89 -29.20 16.12
CA SER A 91 -1.28 -30.58 15.81
C SER A 91 -0.48 -31.59 16.65
N PRO A 92 -0.99 -32.07 17.79
CA PRO A 92 -0.49 -33.29 18.39
C PRO A 92 -0.86 -34.45 17.45
N THR A 93 0.18 -35.10 16.94
CA THR A 93 0.15 -36.36 16.20
C THR A 93 -0.70 -37.40 16.92
N SER A 94 -1.97 -37.53 16.56
CA SER A 94 -2.80 -38.66 16.93
C SER A 94 -2.76 -39.67 15.78
N LEU A 95 -2.00 -40.74 16.03
CA LEU A 95 -1.96 -41.96 15.24
C LEU A 95 -3.36 -42.63 15.26
N LEU A 96 -4.05 -42.79 14.11
CA LEU A 96 -4.83 -43.98 13.72
C LEU A 96 -5.53 -43.84 12.34
N PRO A 97 -6.17 -44.87 11.76
CA PRO A 97 -5.77 -45.43 10.48
C PRO A 97 -6.80 -45.19 9.37
N THR A 98 -6.32 -45.47 8.17
CA THR A 98 -7.02 -45.51 6.89
C THR A 98 -8.32 -46.32 6.95
N THR A 99 -9.45 -45.67 6.69
CA THR A 99 -10.63 -46.33 6.11
C THR A 99 -11.28 -45.44 5.07
N SER A 100 -11.16 -45.91 3.84
CA SER A 100 -11.77 -45.40 2.62
C SER A 100 -13.28 -45.57 2.63
N HIS A 101 -14.04 -44.49 2.41
CA HIS A 101 -15.30 -44.54 1.66
C HIS A 101 -15.65 -43.13 1.17
N THR A 102 -15.55 -42.92 -0.14
CA THR A 102 -15.87 -41.67 -0.82
C THR A 102 -17.25 -41.80 -1.44
N THR A 103 -18.22 -41.04 -0.94
CA THR A 103 -19.52 -40.82 -1.59
C THR A 103 -19.58 -39.35 -1.99
N LEU A 104 -19.65 -39.10 -3.30
CA LEU A 104 -19.74 -37.79 -3.91
C LEU A 104 -21.17 -37.25 -3.77
N GLU A 105 -21.35 -36.16 -3.03
CA GLU A 105 -22.53 -35.29 -3.16
C GLU A 105 -22.11 -33.93 -3.73
N SER A 106 -22.79 -33.55 -4.81
CA SER A 106 -22.67 -32.24 -5.44
C SER A 106 -23.55 -31.23 -4.71
N SER A 107 -22.96 -30.16 -4.20
CA SER A 107 -23.71 -29.04 -3.63
C SER A 107 -23.39 -27.75 -4.37
N SER A 108 -24.45 -27.20 -4.95
CA SER A 108 -24.52 -25.94 -5.69
C SER A 108 -24.11 -24.75 -4.82
N SER A 109 -23.10 -24.01 -5.28
CA SER A 109 -22.63 -22.77 -4.67
C SER A 109 -23.45 -21.58 -5.18
N SER A 110 -24.35 -21.06 -4.35
CA SER A 110 -24.91 -19.72 -4.53
C SER A 110 -23.96 -18.71 -3.90
N VAL A 111 -23.22 -17.98 -4.74
CA VAL A 111 -22.32 -16.90 -4.35
C VAL A 111 -23.16 -15.69 -3.91
N PRO A 112 -23.04 -15.19 -2.67
CA PRO A 112 -23.71 -13.96 -2.29
C PRO A 112 -22.99 -12.75 -2.93
N PRO A 113 -23.74 -11.70 -3.32
CA PRO A 113 -23.18 -10.54 -4.00
C PRO A 113 -22.24 -9.76 -3.09
N ILE A 114 -21.09 -9.40 -3.66
CA ILE A 114 -20.09 -8.48 -3.11
C ILE A 114 -20.69 -7.07 -3.16
N SER A 115 -21.55 -6.73 -2.20
CA SER A 115 -22.02 -5.37 -2.00
C SER A 115 -22.00 -5.06 -0.50
N GLU A 116 -21.53 -3.86 -0.17
CA GLU A 116 -21.40 -3.27 1.17
C GLU A 116 -20.07 -3.48 1.92
N ASN A 117 -18.96 -3.04 1.29
CA ASN A 117 -17.85 -2.55 2.10
C ASN A 117 -18.22 -1.18 2.68
N ARG A 118 -18.85 -1.19 3.86
CA ARG A 118 -19.14 -0.01 4.72
C ARG A 118 -17.94 0.92 4.90
N LEU A 119 -16.74 0.38 4.70
CA LEU A 119 -15.45 1.06 4.77
C LEU A 119 -15.17 1.95 3.55
N TRP A 120 -15.54 1.51 2.33
CA TRP A 120 -15.45 2.34 1.11
C TRP A 120 -16.42 3.51 1.14
N ALA A 121 -17.62 3.32 1.66
CA ALA A 121 -18.59 4.41 1.84
C ALA A 121 -18.17 5.44 2.89
N LYS A 122 -17.33 5.06 3.87
CA LYS A 122 -16.71 6.00 4.83
C LYS A 122 -15.51 6.71 4.23
N PHE A 123 -14.68 6.00 3.46
CA PHE A 123 -13.53 6.56 2.78
C PHE A 123 -13.95 7.56 1.69
N SER A 124 -14.94 7.23 0.85
CA SER A 124 -15.50 8.14 -0.15
C SER A 124 -16.07 9.41 0.49
N ARG A 125 -16.79 9.30 1.61
CA ARG A 125 -17.29 10.46 2.37
C ARG A 125 -16.19 11.30 3.01
N PHE A 126 -15.06 10.69 3.38
CA PHE A 126 -13.90 11.43 3.89
C PHE A 126 -13.20 12.22 2.79
N ILE A 127 -13.13 11.67 1.57
CA ILE A 127 -12.59 12.36 0.38
C ILE A 127 -13.54 13.50 -0.04
N ASP A 128 -14.86 13.26 -0.12
CA ASP A 128 -15.85 14.27 -0.51
C ASP A 128 -16.00 15.42 0.51
N ALA A 129 -15.88 15.13 1.81
CA ALA A 129 -15.98 16.15 2.86
C ALA A 129 -14.78 17.11 2.90
N LYS A 130 -13.76 16.87 2.07
CA LYS A 130 -12.54 17.64 1.99
C LYS A 130 -12.30 18.03 0.53
N ASN A 131 -13.16 18.90 -0.01
CA ASN A 131 -12.72 19.87 -1.02
C ASN A 131 -11.57 20.67 -0.39
N PHE A 132 -10.36 20.14 -0.56
CA PHE A 132 -9.13 20.63 0.04
C PHE A 132 -8.72 21.85 -0.77
N ASP A 133 -9.35 22.98 -0.45
CA ASP A 133 -8.97 24.27 -0.96
C ASP A 133 -7.57 24.61 -0.41
N PHE A 134 -6.53 24.35 -1.21
CA PHE A 134 -5.12 24.60 -0.87
C PHE A 134 -4.75 26.09 -0.96
N GLY A 135 -5.73 26.98 -1.12
CA GLY A 135 -5.57 28.44 -1.07
C GLY A 135 -5.40 28.97 0.36
N MET A 136 -4.38 28.52 1.11
CA MET A 136 -4.06 29.14 2.39
C MET A 136 -3.01 30.24 2.23
N VAL A 137 -3.50 31.47 2.08
CA VAL A 137 -2.73 32.67 2.42
C VAL A 137 -2.56 32.68 3.94
N MET A 138 -1.42 32.16 4.43
CA MET A 138 -1.14 32.08 5.86
C MET A 138 -0.55 33.41 6.38
N PRO A 139 -1.06 33.94 7.51
CA PRO A 139 -0.43 35.07 8.18
C PRO A 139 0.93 34.66 8.78
N HIS A 140 1.91 35.57 8.76
CA HIS A 140 3.33 35.31 9.10
C HIS A 140 3.57 34.72 10.51
N SER A 141 2.66 34.93 11.47
CA SER A 141 2.73 34.35 12.82
C SER A 141 2.32 32.87 12.89
N MET A 142 1.75 32.32 11.82
CA MET A 142 1.22 30.96 11.73
C MET A 142 2.20 29.97 11.08
N GLU A 143 3.27 30.47 10.45
CA GLU A 143 4.29 29.64 9.76
C GLU A 143 5.06 28.73 10.72
N LEU A 144 5.44 29.25 11.90
CA LEU A 144 6.21 28.46 12.87
C LEU A 144 5.35 27.33 13.47
N TYR A 145 4.10 27.63 13.84
CA TYR A 145 3.18 26.64 14.42
C TYR A 145 2.78 25.56 13.40
N GLY A 146 2.57 25.96 12.13
CA GLY A 146 2.34 25.02 11.02
C GLY A 146 3.52 24.06 10.83
N MET A 147 4.75 24.58 10.80
CA MET A 147 5.95 23.76 10.66
C MET A 147 6.12 22.77 11.81
N PHE A 148 5.92 23.20 13.06
CA PHE A 148 5.98 22.28 14.22
C PHE A 148 4.89 21.22 14.20
N SER A 149 3.69 21.55 13.72
CA SER A 149 2.59 20.60 13.57
C SER A 149 2.94 19.53 12.53
N VAL A 150 3.43 19.93 11.35
CA VAL A 150 3.88 19.00 10.30
C VAL A 150 5.03 18.13 10.82
N LEU A 151 6.02 18.72 11.49
CA LEU A 151 7.15 17.98 12.05
C LEU A 151 6.69 16.95 13.09
N ARG A 152 5.71 17.29 13.93
CA ARG A 152 5.10 16.36 14.89
C ARG A 152 4.37 15.23 14.21
N PHE A 153 3.53 15.52 13.21
CA PHE A 153 2.85 14.49 12.42
C PHE A 153 3.85 13.54 11.78
N VAL A 154 4.90 14.07 11.17
CA VAL A 154 5.98 13.27 10.56
C VAL A 154 6.70 12.42 11.61
N ALA A 155 7.06 13.00 12.77
CA ALA A 155 7.74 12.27 13.84
C ALA A 155 6.86 11.15 14.44
N THR A 156 5.58 11.43 14.74
CA THR A 156 4.62 10.42 15.21
C THR A 156 4.43 9.32 14.16
N TYR A 157 4.39 9.69 12.89
CA TYR A 157 4.29 8.76 11.79
C TYR A 157 5.52 7.83 11.71
N PHE A 158 6.74 8.37 11.81
CA PHE A 158 7.96 7.57 11.88
C PHE A 158 8.02 6.70 13.14
N ALA A 159 7.53 7.18 14.28
CA ALA A 159 7.43 6.37 15.50
C ALA A 159 6.50 5.17 15.31
N LEU A 160 5.38 5.34 14.60
CA LEU A 160 4.47 4.24 14.23
C LEU A 160 5.13 3.24 13.28
N LEU A 161 5.96 3.69 12.33
CA LEU A 161 6.71 2.80 11.43
C LEU A 161 7.78 1.97 12.15
N VAL A 162 8.35 2.50 13.24
CA VAL A 162 9.37 1.81 14.05
C VAL A 162 8.75 0.92 15.14
N HIS A 163 7.43 0.95 15.29
CA HIS A 163 6.73 0.22 16.35
C HIS A 163 6.97 -1.30 16.31
N GLU A 164 7.24 -1.91 17.47
CA GLU A 164 7.60 -3.33 17.56
C GLU A 164 6.51 -4.26 17.04
N LYS A 165 5.25 -3.97 17.36
CA LYS A 165 4.10 -4.78 16.91
C LYS A 165 3.82 -4.57 15.41
N PRO A 166 3.77 -5.64 14.59
CA PRO A 166 3.62 -5.55 13.14
C PRO A 166 2.26 -5.01 12.69
N GLU A 167 1.21 -5.16 13.50
CA GLU A 167 -0.13 -4.68 13.21
C GLU A 167 -0.15 -3.16 12.99
N TYR A 168 0.46 -2.39 13.90
CA TYR A 168 0.54 -0.92 13.78
C TYR A 168 1.35 -0.48 12.57
N ARG A 169 2.38 -1.24 12.20
CA ARG A 169 3.20 -0.94 11.01
C ARG A 169 2.38 -1.09 9.73
N VAL A 170 1.55 -2.13 9.61
CA VAL A 170 0.67 -2.31 8.45
C VAL A 170 -0.34 -1.15 8.36
N TRP A 171 -0.96 -0.79 9.48
CA TRP A 171 -1.88 0.36 9.55
C TRP A 171 -1.22 1.70 9.26
N ALA A 172 0.11 1.84 9.45
CA ALA A 172 0.84 3.04 9.08
C ALA A 172 1.27 3.03 7.60
N ILE A 173 1.63 1.88 7.03
CA ILE A 173 2.11 1.74 5.65
C ILE A 173 0.97 1.90 4.63
N VAL A 174 -0.22 1.40 4.93
CA VAL A 174 -1.35 1.44 3.97
C VAL A 174 -1.83 2.87 3.69
N PRO A 175 -2.15 3.72 4.69
CA PRO A 175 -2.54 5.10 4.46
C PRO A 175 -1.41 5.92 3.85
N LEU A 176 -0.17 5.59 4.21
CA LEU A 176 1.01 6.16 3.58
C LEU A 176 0.93 5.92 2.08
N ALA A 177 1.02 4.66 1.64
CA ALA A 177 1.00 4.30 0.22
C ALA A 177 -0.23 4.85 -0.51
N MET A 178 -1.40 4.82 0.13
CA MET A 178 -2.63 5.38 -0.43
C MET A 178 -2.59 6.90 -0.56
N GLY A 179 -1.92 7.64 0.34
CA GLY A 179 -1.82 9.10 0.30
C GLY A 179 -0.86 9.63 -0.77
N GLN A 180 0.14 8.85 -1.15
CA GLN A 180 1.08 9.22 -2.21
C GLN A 180 0.40 9.28 -3.59
N TYR A 181 -0.60 8.44 -3.83
CA TYR A 181 -1.27 8.36 -5.13
C TYR A 181 -2.09 9.64 -5.47
N PRO A 182 -2.98 10.13 -4.59
CA PRO A 182 -3.67 11.41 -4.80
C PRO A 182 -2.70 12.59 -4.89
N LEU A 183 -1.63 12.62 -4.09
CA LEU A 183 -0.65 13.70 -4.11
C LEU A 183 0.08 13.79 -5.46
N HIS A 184 0.60 12.66 -5.96
CA HIS A 184 1.24 12.63 -7.28
C HIS A 184 0.25 12.90 -8.41
N LEU A 185 -0.97 12.34 -8.32
CA LEU A 185 -2.00 12.56 -9.32
C LEU A 185 -2.38 14.05 -9.40
N TYR A 186 -2.58 14.70 -8.25
CA TYR A 186 -2.84 16.13 -8.17
C TYR A 186 -1.71 16.93 -8.79
N MET A 187 -0.45 16.64 -8.43
CA MET A 187 0.71 17.32 -9.02
C MET A 187 0.73 17.20 -10.54
N VAL A 188 0.51 15.99 -11.09
CA VAL A 188 0.49 15.76 -12.53
C VAL A 188 -0.64 16.52 -13.21
N ILE A 189 -1.85 16.55 -12.62
CA ILE A 189 -2.99 17.31 -13.15
C ILE A 189 -2.69 18.81 -13.12
N ALA A 190 -2.21 19.32 -11.99
CA ALA A 190 -1.87 20.73 -11.80
C ALA A 190 -0.80 21.19 -12.79
N LEU A 191 0.26 20.38 -12.98
CA LEU A 191 1.28 20.62 -14.00
C LEU A 191 0.69 20.59 -15.40
N ARG A 192 -0.20 19.65 -15.72
CA ARG A 192 -0.82 19.59 -17.05
C ARG A 192 -1.66 20.83 -17.35
N VAL A 193 -2.57 21.17 -16.44
CA VAL A 193 -3.47 22.33 -16.59
C VAL A 193 -2.67 23.63 -16.68
N GLY A 194 -1.60 23.77 -15.89
CA GLY A 194 -0.72 24.94 -15.94
C GLY A 194 0.05 25.11 -17.26
N ASN A 195 0.20 24.04 -18.04
CA ASN A 195 1.09 24.00 -19.21
C ASN A 195 0.38 23.70 -20.52
N GLU A 196 -0.94 23.50 -20.50
CA GLU A 196 -1.74 23.17 -21.68
C GLU A 196 -1.54 24.18 -22.83
N SER A 197 -1.43 25.48 -22.51
CA SER A 197 -1.19 26.52 -23.51
C SER A 197 0.22 26.50 -24.12
N LEU A 198 1.22 26.06 -23.34
CA LEU A 198 2.63 26.00 -23.74
C LEU A 198 2.95 24.73 -24.54
N LEU A 199 2.09 23.72 -24.49
CA LEU A 199 2.21 22.43 -25.18
C LEU A 199 1.66 22.44 -26.61
N SER A 200 1.16 23.57 -27.09
CA SER A 200 0.46 23.71 -28.39
C SER A 200 1.36 23.64 -29.64
N GLY A 201 2.68 23.41 -29.48
CA GLY A 201 3.66 23.45 -30.57
C GLY A 201 4.15 22.10 -31.11
N ASP A 202 4.12 21.03 -30.30
CA ASP A 202 4.56 19.68 -30.68
C ASP A 202 3.45 18.67 -30.39
N SER A 203 3.20 17.72 -31.31
CA SER A 203 2.12 16.75 -31.10
C SER A 203 2.40 15.92 -29.85
N GLU A 204 1.58 16.09 -28.82
CA GLU A 204 1.60 15.37 -27.53
C GLU A 204 1.78 13.84 -27.68
N ASN A 205 1.41 13.28 -28.83
CA ASN A 205 1.64 11.89 -29.23
C ASN A 205 3.12 11.42 -29.22
N THR A 206 4.12 12.30 -29.24
CA THR A 206 5.54 11.90 -29.13
C THR A 206 5.95 11.53 -27.70
N TRP A 207 5.18 11.94 -26.69
CA TRP A 207 5.41 11.59 -25.29
C TRP A 207 4.89 10.20 -24.90
N GLY A 208 4.50 9.38 -25.88
CA GLY A 208 3.95 8.03 -25.69
C GLY A 208 4.85 7.09 -24.88
N PHE A 209 6.17 7.32 -24.84
CA PHE A 209 7.08 6.49 -24.03
C PHE A 209 6.75 6.55 -22.53
N GLY A 210 6.50 7.75 -21.98
CA GLY A 210 6.15 7.90 -20.56
C GLY A 210 4.81 7.25 -20.22
N GLN A 211 3.84 7.38 -21.12
CA GLN A 211 2.51 6.78 -20.96
C GLN A 211 2.56 5.25 -21.01
N ILE A 212 3.31 4.69 -21.96
CA ILE A 212 3.50 3.23 -22.10
C ILE A 212 4.22 2.68 -20.86
N VAL A 213 5.29 3.34 -20.39
CA VAL A 213 6.01 2.92 -19.18
C VAL A 213 5.09 2.98 -17.95
N ALA A 214 4.32 4.05 -17.78
CA ALA A 214 3.36 4.16 -16.68
C ALA A 214 2.29 3.06 -16.74
N LEU A 215 1.78 2.73 -17.93
CA LEU A 215 0.79 1.67 -18.13
C LEU A 215 1.37 0.28 -17.83
N ILE A 216 2.61 0.00 -18.25
CA ILE A 216 3.30 -1.26 -17.96
C ILE A 216 3.55 -1.40 -16.43
N LEU A 217 4.02 -0.34 -15.78
CA LEU A 217 4.24 -0.34 -14.32
C LEU A 217 2.93 -0.50 -13.54
N CYS A 218 1.86 0.16 -14.01
CA CYS A 218 0.52 0.01 -13.45
C CYS A 218 0.02 -1.44 -13.60
N ALA A 219 0.13 -2.03 -14.80
CA ALA A 219 -0.27 -3.40 -15.07
C ALA A 219 0.51 -4.41 -14.22
N ALA A 220 1.83 -4.24 -14.07
CA ALA A 220 2.66 -5.09 -13.21
C ALA A 220 2.23 -5.00 -11.74
N THR A 221 1.93 -3.78 -11.27
CA THR A 221 1.43 -3.55 -9.90
C THR A 221 0.07 -4.21 -9.69
N LEU A 222 -0.86 -4.07 -10.65
CA LEU A 222 -2.17 -4.72 -10.61
C LEU A 222 -2.06 -6.24 -10.59
N LEU A 223 -1.16 -6.82 -11.40
CA LEU A 223 -0.91 -8.27 -11.42
C LEU A 223 -0.39 -8.78 -10.07
N GLU A 224 0.55 -8.08 -9.46
CA GLU A 224 1.05 -8.44 -8.12
C GLU A 224 -0.02 -8.25 -7.04
N CYS A 225 -0.88 -7.22 -7.13
CA CYS A 225 -2.04 -7.07 -6.26
C CYS A 225 -3.02 -8.24 -6.41
N VAL A 226 -3.36 -8.65 -7.64
CA VAL A 226 -4.27 -9.77 -7.90
C VAL A 226 -3.67 -11.09 -7.37
N ARG A 227 -2.37 -11.32 -7.59
CA ARG A 227 -1.66 -12.48 -7.04
C ARG A 227 -1.69 -12.46 -5.51
N GLY A 228 -1.37 -11.33 -4.89
CA GLY A 228 -1.40 -11.16 -3.43
C GLY A 228 -2.79 -11.43 -2.84
N VAL A 229 -3.85 -10.91 -3.46
CA VAL A 229 -5.24 -11.16 -3.03
C VAL A 229 -5.64 -12.62 -3.22
N SER A 230 -5.23 -13.25 -4.33
CA SER A 230 -5.50 -14.67 -4.60
C SER A 230 -4.87 -15.56 -3.53
N GLU A 231 -3.58 -15.37 -3.23
CA GLU A 231 -2.86 -16.13 -2.21
C GLU A 231 -3.43 -15.89 -0.80
N TYR A 232 -3.81 -14.65 -0.50
CA TYR A 232 -4.48 -14.32 0.76
C TYR A 232 -5.82 -15.06 0.91
N ARG A 233 -6.65 -15.07 -0.15
CA ARG A 233 -7.93 -15.81 -0.14
C ARG A 233 -7.72 -17.31 0.04
N LYS A 234 -6.73 -17.91 -0.64
CA LYS A 234 -6.41 -19.34 -0.47
C LYS A 234 -6.03 -19.66 0.98
N THR A 235 -5.17 -18.82 1.57
CA THR A 235 -4.73 -18.99 2.98
C THR A 235 -5.91 -18.88 3.94
N PHE A 236 -6.79 -17.89 3.73
CA PHE A 236 -7.98 -17.70 4.54
C PHE A 236 -8.98 -18.86 4.41
N GLN A 237 -9.19 -19.39 3.21
CA GLN A 237 -10.03 -20.58 3.00
C GLN A 237 -9.47 -21.82 3.70
N LEU A 238 -8.15 -22.03 3.65
CA LEU A 238 -7.50 -23.14 4.36
C LEU A 238 -7.67 -23.02 5.87
N GLN A 239 -7.52 -21.82 6.45
CA GLN A 239 -7.77 -21.60 7.87
C GLN A 239 -9.21 -21.94 8.26
N ARG A 240 -10.19 -21.46 7.47
CA ARG A 240 -11.60 -21.76 7.73
C ARG A 240 -11.90 -23.26 7.67
N ASN A 241 -11.37 -23.97 6.67
CA ASN A 241 -11.58 -25.41 6.54
C ASN A 241 -10.94 -26.19 7.70
N PHE A 242 -9.82 -25.69 8.24
CA PHE A 242 -9.17 -26.28 9.41
C PHE A 242 -10.01 -26.09 10.68
N GLU A 243 -10.53 -24.88 10.91
CA GLU A 243 -11.44 -24.59 12.03
C GLU A 243 -12.73 -25.42 11.96
N GLU A 244 -13.32 -25.57 10.78
CA GLU A 244 -14.50 -26.44 10.58
C GLU A 244 -14.18 -27.92 10.88
N SER A 245 -12.98 -28.38 10.52
CA SER A 245 -12.55 -29.76 10.78
C SER A 245 -12.36 -30.02 12.28
N GLU A 246 -11.80 -29.05 13.03
CA GLU A 246 -11.60 -29.14 14.48
C GLU A 246 -12.94 -29.17 15.22
N VAL A 247 -13.91 -28.33 14.84
CA VAL A 247 -15.26 -28.31 15.42
C VAL A 247 -16.00 -29.63 15.18
N VAL A 248 -15.90 -30.20 13.96
CA VAL A 248 -16.53 -31.49 13.65
C VAL A 248 -15.89 -32.63 14.46
N GLN A 249 -14.56 -32.62 14.60
CA GLN A 249 -13.83 -33.64 15.35
C GLN A 249 -14.20 -33.59 16.85
N ASP A 250 -14.26 -32.40 17.44
CA ASP A 250 -14.69 -32.21 18.83
C ASP A 250 -16.14 -32.63 19.06
N GLY A 251 -17.03 -32.33 18.11
CA GLY A 251 -18.43 -32.77 18.13
C GLY A 251 -18.55 -34.30 18.16
N GLN A 252 -17.78 -35.01 17.33
CA GLN A 252 -17.76 -36.47 17.35
C GLN A 252 -17.18 -37.04 18.64
N VAL A 253 -16.09 -36.47 19.17
CA VAL A 253 -15.50 -36.90 20.44
C VAL A 253 -16.49 -36.72 21.60
N GLN A 254 -17.23 -35.62 21.63
CA GLN A 254 -18.28 -35.40 22.63
C GLN A 254 -19.43 -36.39 22.49
N ALA A 255 -19.89 -36.68 21.26
CA ALA A 255 -20.96 -37.65 21.00
C ALA A 255 -20.58 -39.08 21.45
N VAL A 256 -19.35 -39.53 21.19
CA VAL A 256 -18.88 -40.83 21.70
C VAL A 256 -18.82 -40.85 23.22
N ARG A 257 -18.39 -39.74 23.85
CA ARG A 257 -18.29 -39.63 25.31
C ARG A 257 -19.66 -39.66 26.00
N THR A 258 -20.67 -39.01 25.42
CA THR A 258 -22.04 -39.01 25.95
C THR A 258 -22.69 -40.39 25.79
N GLU A 259 -22.50 -41.06 24.67
CA GLU A 259 -23.00 -42.43 24.46
C GLU A 259 -22.35 -43.44 25.43
N LYS A 260 -21.04 -43.34 25.65
CA LYS A 260 -20.34 -44.16 26.65
C LYS A 260 -20.86 -43.93 28.07
N ARG A 261 -21.21 -42.69 28.43
CA ARG A 261 -21.84 -42.39 29.73
C ARG A 261 -23.22 -43.05 29.86
N ARG A 262 -24.05 -43.04 28.81
CA ARG A 262 -25.37 -43.68 28.84
C ARG A 262 -25.29 -45.18 29.09
N ARG A 263 -24.37 -45.90 28.42
CA ARG A 263 -24.22 -47.35 28.64
C ARG A 263 -23.81 -47.72 30.06
N ASN A 264 -23.01 -46.90 30.73
CA ASN A 264 -22.60 -47.16 32.11
C ASN A 264 -23.71 -46.88 33.15
N SER A 265 -24.85 -46.32 32.74
CA SER A 265 -25.99 -46.04 33.64
C SER A 265 -27.08 -47.12 33.62
N TYR A 266 -26.94 -48.15 32.78
CA TYR A 266 -27.81 -49.33 32.73
C TYR A 266 -27.07 -50.54 33.32
#